data_AF-A0A8S1RN73-F1
#
_entry.id   AF-A0A8S1RN73-F1
#
_cell.length_a   1.000
_cell.length_b   1.000
_cell.length_c   1.000
_cell.angle_alpha   90.00
_cell.angle_beta   90.00
_cell.angle_gamma   90.00
#
_symmetry.space_group_name_H-M   'P 1'
#
loop_
_entity.id
_entity.type
_entity.pdbx_description
1 polymer ?
#
loop_
_entity_poly.entity_id
_entity_poly.type
_entity_poly.pdbx_seq_one_letter_code
_entity_poly.pdbx_strand_id
1 'polypeptide(L)'
;MLKPKMLENQQDFHCQNKHDSPIHLIVIDPNLDKKQRLLCSECMENFKSEDETMEFKKVIKIIEDIIEKKARSFENIYQLTVQQLQTCVKSVQELKTQFMELFDSLIRITEDWSQNLLEQVQKCNQYSFYDELKILIIKIKFNLRRQNHNLLKSVVLISHNKVKQIIKQNKINLSYILTKVISISSELINRLNKAWQHVMQQFLILQGQLWYQPKKLILKYGSLQMENQNQQKY
;
A
#
# COMPACT_ATOMS: atom_id res chain seq x y z
N MET A 1 -6.98 -6.82 18.40
CA MET A 1 -7.11 -5.75 19.39
C MET A 1 -5.83 -5.56 20.17
N LEU A 2 -5.13 -4.47 19.88
CA LEU A 2 -3.97 -4.05 20.67
C LEU A 2 -4.46 -3.58 22.05
N LYS A 3 -4.06 -4.28 23.11
CA LYS A 3 -4.38 -3.87 24.48
C LYS A 3 -3.24 -3.01 25.03
N PRO A 4 -3.50 -1.78 25.49
CA PRO A 4 -2.52 -0.98 26.20
C PRO A 4 -1.96 -1.76 27.39
N LYS A 5 -0.66 -1.62 27.64
CA LYS A 5 -0.03 -2.13 28.86
C LYS A 5 0.92 -1.06 29.38
N MET A 6 0.72 -0.64 30.63
CA MET A 6 1.69 0.20 31.32
C MET A 6 3.00 -0.58 31.47
N LEU A 7 4.14 0.07 31.18
CA LEU A 7 5.44 -0.57 31.26
C LEU A 7 5.89 -0.71 32.71
N GLU A 8 5.63 0.33 33.49
CA GLU A 8 5.87 0.41 34.92
C GLU A 8 4.84 -0.40 35.71
N ASN A 9 5.26 -0.96 36.84
CA ASN A 9 4.38 -1.49 37.87
C ASN A 9 4.03 -0.40 38.88
N GLN A 10 2.93 -0.56 39.62
CA GLN A 10 2.56 0.41 40.65
C GLN A 10 3.62 0.59 41.76
N GLN A 11 4.46 -0.42 41.98
CA GLN A 11 5.53 -0.39 42.97
C GLN A 11 6.74 0.44 42.53
N ASP A 12 6.85 0.75 41.23
CA ASP A 12 7.97 1.53 40.67
C ASP A 12 7.80 3.05 40.90
N PHE A 13 6.64 3.47 41.43
CA PHE A 13 6.33 4.85 41.74
C PHE A 13 6.65 5.17 43.20
N HIS A 14 7.47 6.20 43.43
CA HIS A 14 7.89 6.63 44.78
C HIS A 14 7.47 8.07 45.07
N CYS A 15 7.12 8.41 46.32
CA CYS A 15 6.83 9.83 46.66
C CYS A 15 8.10 10.65 46.39
N GLN A 16 7.94 11.93 46.03
CA GLN A 16 9.01 12.90 45.92
C GLN A 16 9.97 12.87 47.13
N ASN A 17 9.43 12.72 48.34
CA ASN A 17 10.21 12.67 49.59
C ASN A 17 10.70 11.26 49.96
N LYS A 18 10.52 10.28 49.07
CA LYS A 18 10.94 8.87 49.23
C LYS A 18 10.36 8.16 50.46
N HIS A 19 9.15 8.54 50.90
CA HIS A 19 8.41 7.71 51.85
C HIS A 19 8.00 6.40 51.18
N ASP A 20 7.97 5.30 51.96
CA ASP A 20 7.52 3.97 51.50
C ASP A 20 5.98 3.83 51.42
N SER A 21 5.27 4.95 51.57
CA SER A 21 3.82 5.03 51.46
C SER A 21 3.36 5.08 49.99
N PRO A 22 2.24 4.43 49.64
CA PRO A 22 1.74 4.39 48.27
C PRO A 22 1.34 5.78 47.75
N ILE A 23 1.44 5.98 46.43
CA ILE A 23 1.03 7.23 45.79
C ILE A 23 -0.50 7.34 45.76
N HIS A 24 -1.00 8.47 46.26
CA HIS A 24 -2.44 8.77 46.31
C HIS A 24 -2.83 9.91 45.36
N LEU A 25 -2.03 10.97 45.30
CA LEU A 25 -2.30 12.17 44.50
C LEU A 25 -1.15 12.46 43.53
N ILE A 26 -1.52 13.09 42.41
CA ILE A 26 -0.59 13.64 41.42
C ILE A 26 -0.83 15.14 41.32
N VAL A 27 0.24 15.93 41.42
CA VAL A 27 0.23 17.39 41.19
C VAL A 27 0.25 17.68 39.69
N ILE A 28 -0.66 18.53 39.23
CA ILE A 28 -0.84 18.88 37.80
C ILE A 28 -0.12 20.21 37.45
N ASP A 29 1.09 20.42 37.97
CA ASP A 29 1.89 21.60 37.60
C ASP A 29 2.82 21.24 36.42
N PRO A 30 2.74 21.92 35.26
CA PRO A 30 3.66 21.69 34.14
C PRO A 30 5.14 21.95 34.47
N ASN A 31 5.44 22.77 35.49
CA ASN A 31 6.82 23.15 35.84
C ASN A 31 7.53 22.12 36.73
N LEU A 32 6.78 21.21 37.37
CA LEU A 32 7.36 20.15 38.19
C LEU A 32 7.97 19.03 37.34
N ASP A 33 9.12 18.52 37.78
CA ASP A 33 9.70 17.32 37.19
C ASP A 33 8.80 16.10 37.44
N LYS A 34 8.95 15.07 36.59
CA LYS A 34 8.11 13.86 36.59
C LYS A 34 8.00 13.22 37.97
N LYS A 35 9.10 13.16 38.74
CA LYS A 35 9.16 12.54 40.08
C LYS A 35 8.61 13.44 41.19
N GLN A 36 8.58 14.75 40.99
CA GLN A 36 8.06 15.71 41.96
C GLN A 36 6.53 15.77 41.98
N ARG A 37 5.88 15.15 40.99
CA ARG A 37 4.42 15.17 40.87
C ARG A 37 3.71 14.16 41.77
N LEU A 38 4.42 13.16 42.30
CA LEU A 38 3.82 12.01 42.97
C LEU A 38 3.81 12.22 44.49
N LEU A 39 2.62 12.25 45.08
CA LEU A 39 2.41 12.47 46.52
C LEU A 39 1.79 11.22 47.17
N CYS A 40 2.41 10.75 48.24
CA CYS A 40 1.79 9.79 49.18
C CYS A 40 0.96 10.53 50.25
N SER A 41 0.22 9.79 51.08
CA SER A 41 -0.62 10.34 52.15
C SER A 41 0.14 11.31 53.08
N GLU A 42 1.34 10.95 53.52
CA GLU A 42 2.19 11.81 54.37
C GLU A 42 2.62 13.11 53.67
N CYS A 43 2.91 13.00 52.37
CA CYS A 43 3.28 14.14 51.54
C CYS A 43 2.07 15.10 51.36
N MET A 44 0.83 14.59 51.36
CA MET A 44 -0.39 15.39 51.18
C MET A 44 -0.69 16.33 52.37
N GLU A 45 -0.50 15.86 53.61
CA GLU A 45 -0.83 16.66 54.81
C GLU A 45 -0.02 17.97 54.88
N ASN A 46 1.19 17.93 54.34
CA ASN A 46 2.11 19.06 54.33
C ASN A 46 2.10 19.84 53.01
N PHE A 47 1.37 19.36 51.99
CA PHE A 47 1.31 19.99 50.69
C PHE A 47 0.35 21.18 50.73
N LYS A 48 0.90 22.38 50.95
CA LYS A 48 0.14 23.64 51.02
C LYS A 48 0.04 24.39 49.69
N SER A 49 0.33 23.74 48.57
CA SER A 49 0.26 24.41 47.27
C SER A 49 -1.18 24.64 46.85
N GLU A 50 -1.43 25.77 46.19
CA GLU A 50 -2.67 26.06 45.48
C GLU A 50 -2.77 25.27 44.15
N ASP A 51 -1.76 24.46 43.83
CA ASP A 51 -1.74 23.65 42.62
C ASP A 51 -2.88 22.62 42.58
N GLU A 52 -3.45 22.46 41.39
CA GLU A 52 -4.44 21.42 41.15
C GLU A 52 -3.83 20.02 41.34
N THR A 53 -4.57 19.16 42.05
CA THR A 53 -4.19 17.76 42.27
C THR A 53 -5.26 16.81 41.74
N MET A 54 -4.86 15.60 41.37
CA MET A 54 -5.77 14.53 40.95
C MET A 54 -5.38 13.19 41.56
N GLU A 55 -6.36 12.38 41.91
CA GLU A 55 -6.14 11.01 42.37
C GLU A 55 -5.34 10.18 41.37
N PHE A 56 -4.31 9.50 41.86
CA PHE A 56 -3.40 8.66 41.07
C PHE A 56 -4.15 7.64 40.22
N LYS A 57 -5.13 6.93 40.81
CA LYS A 57 -5.98 5.96 40.09
C LYS A 57 -6.79 6.59 38.96
N LYS A 58 -7.29 7.82 39.18
CA LYS A 58 -8.04 8.57 38.16
C LYS A 58 -7.14 8.98 37.00
N VAL A 59 -5.91 9.41 37.29
CA VAL A 59 -4.92 9.74 36.25
C VAL A 59 -4.54 8.51 35.43
N ILE A 60 -4.28 7.37 36.08
CA ILE A 60 -4.03 6.10 35.37
C ILE A 60 -5.17 5.80 34.39
N LYS A 61 -6.42 5.84 34.87
CA LYS A 61 -7.60 5.55 34.03
C LYS A 61 -7.72 6.50 32.85
N ILE A 62 -7.46 7.81 33.04
CA ILE A 62 -7.47 8.79 31.96
C ILE A 62 -6.39 8.47 30.92
N ILE A 63 -5.18 8.13 31.37
CA ILE A 63 -4.07 7.75 30.48
C ILE A 63 -4.44 6.48 29.72
N GLU A 64 -4.94 5.45 30.39
CA GLU A 64 -5.37 4.20 29.77
C GLU A 64 -6.45 4.42 28.71
N ASP A 65 -7.50 5.20 29.02
CA ASP A 65 -8.56 5.57 28.08
C ASP A 65 -8.00 6.30 26.84
N ILE A 66 -7.04 7.20 27.03
CA ILE A 66 -6.37 7.91 25.93
C ILE A 66 -5.57 6.94 25.08
N ILE A 67 -4.75 6.08 25.69
CA ILE A 67 -3.91 5.12 24.97
C ILE A 67 -4.77 4.08 24.25
N GLU A 68 -5.87 3.61 24.85
CA GLU A 68 -6.79 2.68 24.21
C GLU A 68 -7.43 3.30 22.96
N LYS A 69 -7.89 4.55 23.02
CA LYS A 69 -8.41 5.27 21.85
C LYS A 69 -7.36 5.40 20.75
N LYS A 70 -6.11 5.69 21.11
CA LYS A 70 -4.99 5.72 20.16
C LYS A 70 -4.75 4.36 19.54
N ALA A 71 -4.69 3.30 20.34
CA ALA A 71 -4.47 1.93 19.88
C ALA A 71 -5.56 1.50 18.88
N ARG A 72 -6.84 1.78 19.17
CA ARG A 72 -7.95 1.51 18.24
C ARG A 72 -7.83 2.29 16.94
N SER A 73 -7.44 3.58 17.01
CA SER A 73 -7.22 4.40 15.81
C SER A 73 -6.08 3.83 14.95
N PHE A 74 -4.96 3.46 15.56
CA PHE A 74 -3.85 2.81 14.87
C PHE A 74 -4.23 1.45 14.28
N GLU A 75 -4.99 0.63 15.01
CA GLU A 75 -5.47 -0.66 14.52
C GLU A 75 -6.35 -0.52 13.27
N ASN A 76 -7.25 0.48 13.26
CA ASN A 76 -8.07 0.79 12.08
C ASN A 76 -7.21 1.21 10.88
N ILE A 77 -6.24 2.11 11.08
CA ILE A 77 -5.33 2.56 10.02
C ILE A 77 -4.49 1.39 9.51
N TYR A 78 -3.98 0.55 10.41
CA TYR A 78 -3.23 -0.65 10.07
C TYR A 78 -4.06 -1.61 9.22
N GLN A 79 -5.29 -1.93 9.64
CA GLN A 79 -6.19 -2.82 8.89
C GLN A 79 -6.50 -2.28 7.49
N LEU A 80 -6.82 -0.99 7.36
CA LEU A 80 -7.05 -0.35 6.06
C LEU A 80 -5.81 -0.43 5.17
N THR A 81 -4.63 -0.21 5.73
CA THR A 81 -3.35 -0.30 4.99
C THR A 81 -3.09 -1.73 4.52
N VAL A 82 -3.32 -2.73 5.37
CA VAL A 82 -3.17 -4.15 5.01
C VAL A 82 -4.13 -4.52 3.88
N GLN A 83 -5.40 -4.09 3.93
CA GLN A 83 -6.38 -4.34 2.86
C GLN A 83 -5.96 -3.68 1.54
N GLN A 84 -5.41 -2.46 1.58
CA GLN A 84 -4.87 -1.80 0.40
C GLN A 84 -3.67 -2.55 -0.20
N LEU A 85 -2.76 -3.06 0.64
CA LEU A 85 -1.63 -3.89 0.19
C LEU A 85 -2.11 -5.20 -0.44
N GLN A 86 -3.09 -5.87 0.15
CA GLN A 86 -3.68 -7.08 -0.43
C GLN A 86 -4.32 -6.82 -1.80
N THR A 87 -5.02 -5.69 -1.94
CA THR A 87 -5.60 -5.27 -3.23
C THR A 87 -4.52 -5.03 -4.27
N CYS A 88 -3.43 -4.36 -3.90
CA CYS A 88 -2.27 -4.17 -4.76
C CYS A 88 -1.68 -5.50 -5.25
N VAL A 89 -1.44 -6.45 -4.33
CA VAL A 89 -0.91 -7.77 -4.66
C VAL A 89 -1.81 -8.47 -5.68
N LYS A 90 -3.13 -8.42 -5.50
CA LYS A 90 -4.10 -8.99 -6.44
C LYS A 90 -3.98 -8.33 -7.83
N SER A 91 -3.93 -7.00 -7.91
CA SER A 91 -3.78 -6.30 -9.20
C SER A 91 -2.47 -6.65 -9.92
N VAL A 92 -1.36 -6.82 -9.18
CA VAL A 92 -0.09 -7.27 -9.76
C VAL A 92 -0.18 -8.70 -10.29
N GLN A 93 -0.89 -9.59 -9.58
CA GLN A 93 -1.12 -10.97 -10.04
C GLN A 93 -1.98 -11.01 -11.31
N GLU A 94 -3.05 -10.21 -11.38
CA GLU A 94 -3.90 -10.09 -12.58
C GLU A 94 -3.10 -9.60 -13.79
N LEU A 95 -2.23 -8.60 -13.59
CA LEU A 95 -1.33 -8.10 -14.62
C LEU A 95 -0.35 -9.19 -15.10
N LYS A 96 0.24 -9.95 -14.17
CA LYS A 96 1.12 -11.08 -14.50
C LYS A 96 0.40 -12.10 -15.39
N THR A 97 -0.83 -12.46 -15.05
CA THR A 97 -1.64 -13.40 -15.85
C THR A 97 -1.85 -12.87 -17.27
N GLN A 98 -2.20 -11.59 -17.44
CA GLN A 98 -2.37 -10.98 -18.76
C GLN A 98 -1.08 -11.01 -19.61
N PHE A 99 0.09 -10.81 -18.99
CA PHE A 99 1.37 -10.95 -19.69
C PHE A 99 1.65 -12.38 -20.13
N MET A 100 1.36 -13.36 -19.27
CA MET A 100 1.53 -14.78 -19.61
C MET A 100 0.63 -15.17 -20.78
N GLU A 101 -0.66 -14.80 -20.75
CA GLU A 101 -1.60 -15.05 -21.84
C GLU A 101 -1.12 -14.42 -23.17
N LEU A 102 -0.51 -13.24 -23.09
CA LEU A 102 0.08 -12.58 -24.25
C LEU A 102 1.26 -13.36 -24.82
N PHE A 103 2.17 -13.83 -23.96
CA PHE A 103 3.30 -14.66 -24.41
C PHE A 103 2.82 -15.98 -25.02
N ASP A 104 1.84 -16.64 -24.42
CA ASP A 104 1.25 -17.87 -24.95
C ASP A 104 0.57 -17.64 -26.31
N SER A 105 -0.07 -16.48 -26.50
CA SER A 105 -0.62 -16.07 -27.80
C SER A 105 0.48 -15.90 -28.85
N LEU A 106 1.59 -15.25 -28.50
CA LEU A 106 2.73 -15.08 -29.42
C LEU A 106 3.39 -16.39 -29.81
N ILE A 107 3.53 -17.31 -28.86
CA ILE A 107 4.06 -18.66 -29.13
C ILE A 107 3.17 -19.37 -30.14
N ARG A 108 1.85 -19.44 -29.90
CA ARG A 108 0.89 -20.07 -30.83
C ARG A 108 0.94 -19.47 -32.23
N ILE A 109 1.02 -18.15 -32.34
CA ILE A 109 1.13 -17.47 -33.64
C ILE A 109 2.43 -17.86 -34.37
N THR A 110 3.53 -18.00 -33.61
CA THR A 110 4.83 -18.39 -34.17
C THR A 110 4.83 -19.84 -34.63
N GLU A 111 4.20 -20.73 -33.86
CA GLU A 111 4.00 -22.15 -34.21
C GLU A 111 3.13 -22.30 -35.45
N ASP A 112 1.98 -21.61 -35.49
CA ASP A 112 1.10 -21.56 -36.67
C ASP A 112 1.85 -21.05 -37.90
N TRP A 113 2.69 -20.02 -37.74
CA TRP A 113 3.47 -19.49 -38.85
C TRP A 113 4.52 -20.50 -39.34
N SER A 114 5.21 -21.18 -38.42
CA SER A 114 6.16 -22.24 -38.74
C SER A 114 5.48 -23.37 -39.53
N GLN A 115 4.31 -23.83 -39.07
CA GLN A 115 3.54 -24.87 -39.75
C GLN A 115 3.08 -24.43 -41.14
N ASN A 116 2.57 -23.21 -41.27
CA ASN A 116 2.20 -22.63 -42.56
C ASN A 116 3.40 -22.58 -43.53
N LEU A 117 4.59 -22.20 -43.06
CA LEU A 117 5.80 -22.18 -43.89
C LEU A 117 6.17 -23.59 -44.35
N LEU A 118 6.10 -24.58 -43.45
CA LEU A 118 6.36 -25.97 -43.79
C LEU A 118 5.41 -26.49 -44.87
N GLU A 119 4.11 -26.19 -44.76
CA GLU A 119 3.11 -26.54 -45.77
C GLU A 119 3.40 -25.90 -47.13
N GLN A 120 3.86 -24.64 -47.15
CA GLN A 120 4.23 -23.98 -48.41
C GLN A 120 5.46 -24.65 -49.03
N VAL A 121 6.47 -25.01 -48.23
CA VAL A 121 7.64 -25.77 -48.71
C VAL A 121 7.21 -27.11 -49.30
N GLN A 122 6.33 -27.83 -48.62
CA GLN A 122 5.79 -29.10 -49.12
C GLN A 122 5.05 -28.93 -50.46
N LYS A 123 4.21 -27.89 -50.60
CA LYS A 123 3.54 -27.55 -51.85
C LYS A 123 4.52 -27.21 -52.97
N CYS A 124 5.60 -26.49 -52.67
CA CYS A 124 6.64 -26.17 -53.66
C CYS A 124 7.46 -27.41 -54.09
N ASN A 125 7.56 -28.42 -53.24
CA ASN A 125 8.22 -29.69 -53.57
C ASN A 125 7.34 -30.64 -54.38
N GLN A 126 6.04 -30.34 -54.51
CA GLN A 126 5.13 -31.06 -55.38
C GLN A 126 5.13 -30.40 -56.75
N TYR A 127 5.39 -31.18 -57.80
CA TYR A 127 5.30 -30.70 -59.17
C TYR A 127 4.55 -31.69 -60.06
N SER A 128 3.86 -31.15 -61.05
CA SER A 128 3.26 -31.92 -62.14
C SER A 128 4.28 -32.01 -63.25
N PHE A 129 4.69 -33.23 -63.60
CA PHE A 129 5.67 -33.45 -64.66
C PHE A 129 5.23 -32.78 -65.98
N TYR A 130 3.94 -32.84 -66.32
CA TYR A 130 3.42 -32.23 -67.54
C TYR A 130 3.48 -30.69 -67.52
N ASP A 131 3.21 -30.07 -66.38
CA ASP A 131 3.30 -28.61 -66.24
C ASP A 131 4.76 -28.14 -66.29
N GLU A 132 5.66 -28.83 -65.59
CA GLU A 132 7.09 -28.53 -65.64
C GLU A 132 7.68 -28.77 -67.04
N LEU A 133 7.28 -29.85 -67.72
CA LEU A 133 7.69 -30.13 -69.09
C LEU A 133 7.22 -29.03 -70.05
N LYS A 134 5.97 -28.56 -69.92
CA LYS A 134 5.42 -27.45 -70.72
C LYS A 134 6.21 -26.16 -70.47
N ILE A 135 6.51 -25.84 -69.21
CA ILE A 135 7.34 -24.69 -68.83
C ILE A 135 8.75 -24.81 -69.44
N LEU A 136 9.36 -26.00 -69.40
CA LEU A 136 10.68 -26.26 -69.95
C LEU A 136 10.71 -26.03 -71.47
N ILE A 137 9.71 -26.55 -72.20
CA ILE A 137 9.57 -26.35 -73.65
C ILE A 137 9.47 -24.86 -73.99
N ILE A 138 8.68 -24.09 -73.23
CA ILE A 138 8.55 -22.64 -73.42
C ILE A 138 9.91 -21.96 -73.16
N LYS A 139 10.61 -22.29 -72.07
CA LYS A 139 11.93 -21.71 -71.76
C LYS A 139 12.95 -21.96 -72.86
N ILE A 140 13.01 -23.19 -73.39
CA ILE A 140 13.91 -23.57 -74.49
C ILE A 140 13.56 -22.80 -75.76
N LYS A 141 12.27 -22.76 -76.14
CA LYS A 141 11.82 -22.08 -77.36
C LYS A 141 12.04 -20.56 -77.34
N PHE A 142 11.92 -19.93 -76.18
CA PHE A 142 11.98 -18.46 -76.06
C PHE A 142 13.25 -17.93 -75.37
N ASN A 143 14.23 -18.80 -75.08
CA ASN A 143 15.51 -18.47 -74.45
C ASN A 143 15.38 -17.67 -73.12
N LEU A 144 14.34 -17.98 -72.33
CA LEU A 144 14.00 -17.24 -71.11
C LEU A 144 14.83 -17.74 -69.91
N ARG A 145 15.84 -16.96 -69.48
CA ARG A 145 16.77 -17.32 -68.38
C ARG A 145 16.29 -17.05 -66.95
N ARG A 146 15.11 -16.45 -66.70
CA ARG A 146 14.70 -16.07 -65.32
C ARG A 146 13.23 -16.34 -65.04
N GLN A 147 12.93 -17.33 -64.18
CA GLN A 147 11.60 -17.48 -63.56
C GLN A 147 11.62 -17.76 -62.04
N ASN A 148 12.75 -18.09 -61.41
CA ASN A 148 12.78 -18.37 -59.96
C ASN A 148 12.55 -17.14 -59.07
N HIS A 149 12.59 -15.92 -59.63
CA HIS A 149 12.45 -14.68 -58.86
C HIS A 149 11.01 -14.43 -58.34
N ASN A 150 10.01 -15.06 -58.97
CA ASN A 150 8.59 -14.85 -58.63
C ASN A 150 8.15 -15.66 -57.40
N LEU A 151 8.70 -16.87 -57.22
CA LEU A 151 8.44 -17.71 -56.04
C LEU A 151 9.04 -17.11 -54.76
N LEU A 152 10.28 -16.62 -54.82
CA LEU A 152 10.90 -15.91 -53.70
C LEU A 152 10.16 -14.61 -53.35
N LYS A 153 9.68 -13.87 -54.36
CA LYS A 153 8.85 -12.68 -54.16
C LYS A 153 7.51 -13.01 -53.50
N SER A 154 6.84 -14.08 -53.92
CA SER A 154 5.54 -14.44 -53.32
C SER A 154 5.69 -14.89 -51.87
N VAL A 155 6.72 -15.66 -51.53
CA VAL A 155 7.01 -16.06 -50.14
C VAL A 155 7.30 -14.83 -49.27
N VAL A 156 8.19 -13.94 -49.70
CA VAL A 156 8.52 -12.71 -48.93
C VAL A 156 7.30 -11.80 -48.77
N LEU A 157 6.47 -11.65 -49.81
CA LEU A 157 5.27 -10.82 -49.76
C LEU A 157 4.20 -11.41 -48.83
N ILE A 158 4.00 -12.73 -48.85
CA ILE A 158 3.09 -13.43 -47.94
C ILE A 158 3.57 -13.29 -46.49
N SER A 159 4.87 -13.51 -46.23
CA SER A 159 5.47 -13.31 -44.91
C SER A 159 5.29 -11.87 -44.44
N HIS A 160 5.54 -10.88 -45.29
CA HIS A 160 5.38 -9.48 -44.93
C HIS A 160 3.92 -9.11 -44.62
N ASN A 161 2.97 -9.56 -45.45
CA ASN A 161 1.55 -9.27 -45.24
C ASN A 161 1.01 -9.94 -43.97
N LYS A 162 1.45 -11.17 -43.68
CA LYS A 162 1.05 -11.90 -42.47
C LYS A 162 1.65 -11.25 -41.21
N VAL A 163 2.92 -10.81 -41.26
CA VAL A 163 3.53 -10.00 -40.20
C VAL A 163 2.77 -8.68 -39.99
N LYS A 164 2.40 -7.97 -41.06
CA LYS A 164 1.57 -6.74 -40.96
C LYS A 164 0.19 -7.03 -40.36
N GLN A 165 -0.45 -8.14 -40.74
CA GLN A 165 -1.71 -8.57 -40.15
C GLN A 165 -1.57 -8.93 -38.68
N ILE A 166 -0.52 -9.67 -38.29
CA ILE A 166 -0.20 -10.00 -36.90
C ILE A 166 0.05 -8.72 -36.10
N ILE A 167 0.83 -7.77 -36.61
CA ILE A 167 1.04 -6.46 -35.95
C ILE A 167 -0.29 -5.70 -35.79
N LYS A 168 -1.17 -5.77 -36.79
CA LYS A 168 -2.47 -5.07 -36.80
C LYS A 168 -3.55 -5.77 -35.95
N GLN A 169 -3.56 -7.10 -35.90
CA GLN A 169 -4.50 -7.95 -35.16
C GLN A 169 -4.07 -8.09 -33.71
N ASN A 170 -2.80 -8.41 -33.48
CA ASN A 170 -2.31 -8.50 -32.12
C ASN A 170 -2.37 -7.16 -31.45
N LYS A 171 -2.27 -6.03 -32.20
CA LYS A 171 -2.20 -4.65 -31.68
C LYS A 171 -1.65 -4.80 -30.28
N ILE A 172 -0.46 -5.41 -30.12
CA ILE A 172 0.01 -5.68 -28.77
C ILE A 172 0.11 -4.29 -28.29
N ASN A 173 -0.86 -3.93 -27.45
CA ASN A 173 -1.09 -2.55 -27.18
C ASN A 173 -0.11 -2.39 -26.04
N LEU A 174 1.16 -2.62 -26.32
CA LEU A 174 2.31 -2.54 -25.46
C LEU A 174 2.30 -1.12 -24.96
N SER A 175 1.89 -0.15 -25.79
CA SER A 175 1.53 1.19 -25.34
C SER A 175 0.34 1.19 -24.36
N TYR A 176 -0.80 0.53 -24.60
CA TYR A 176 -1.90 0.43 -23.62
C TYR A 176 -1.55 -0.35 -22.34
N ILE A 177 -0.78 -1.44 -22.42
CA ILE A 177 -0.31 -2.24 -21.30
C ILE A 177 0.70 -1.40 -20.53
N LEU A 178 1.70 -0.78 -21.17
CA LEU A 178 2.60 0.20 -20.54
C LEU A 178 1.81 1.35 -19.91
N THR A 179 0.83 1.91 -20.61
CA THR A 179 -0.01 3.00 -20.10
C THR A 179 -0.81 2.54 -18.88
N LYS A 180 -1.34 1.31 -18.90
CA LYS A 180 -2.10 0.71 -17.80
C LYS A 180 -1.20 0.35 -16.62
N VAL A 181 0.02 -0.14 -16.88
CA VAL A 181 1.05 -0.37 -15.86
C VAL A 181 1.49 0.94 -15.23
N ILE A 182 1.75 1.98 -16.03
CA ILE A 182 2.09 3.33 -15.55
C ILE A 182 0.91 3.93 -14.76
N SER A 183 -0.33 3.76 -15.22
CA SER A 183 -1.50 4.26 -14.49
C SER A 183 -1.69 3.53 -13.17
N ILE A 184 -1.60 2.20 -13.15
CA ILE A 184 -1.69 1.39 -11.93
C ILE A 184 -0.55 1.75 -10.96
N SER A 185 0.68 1.89 -11.48
CA SER A 185 1.85 2.25 -10.67
C SER A 185 1.73 3.65 -10.08
N SER A 186 1.30 4.63 -10.87
CA SER A 186 1.10 6.00 -10.40
C SER A 186 -0.06 6.11 -9.42
N GLU A 187 -1.15 5.36 -9.63
CA GLU A 187 -2.25 5.27 -8.67
C GLU A 187 -1.81 4.62 -7.36
N LEU A 188 -0.99 3.56 -7.43
CA LEU A 188 -0.38 2.92 -6.26
C LEU A 188 0.50 3.88 -5.47
N ILE A 189 1.43 4.56 -6.15
CA ILE A 189 2.30 5.57 -5.54
C ILE A 189 1.45 6.65 -4.87
N ASN A 190 0.41 7.14 -5.53
CA ASN A 190 -0.49 8.15 -4.97
C ASN A 190 -1.26 7.64 -3.74
N ARG A 191 -1.75 6.40 -3.76
CA ARG A 191 -2.45 5.80 -2.61
C ARG A 191 -1.51 5.61 -1.42
N LEU A 192 -0.30 5.13 -1.65
CA LEU A 192 0.74 4.97 -0.63
C LEU A 192 1.16 6.31 -0.04
N ASN A 193 1.37 7.32 -0.88
CA ASN A 193 1.70 8.68 -0.43
C ASN A 193 0.58 9.29 0.41
N LYS A 194 -0.68 9.12 0.01
CA LYS A 194 -1.84 9.60 0.79
C LYS A 194 -1.96 8.88 2.13
N ALA A 195 -1.77 7.55 2.14
CA ALA A 195 -1.78 6.77 3.38
C ALA A 195 -0.66 7.23 4.32
N TRP A 196 0.55 7.43 3.79
CA TRP A 196 1.69 7.95 4.55
C TRP A 196 1.45 9.35 5.11
N GLN A 197 0.92 10.27 4.29
CA GLN A 197 0.55 11.61 4.72
C GLN A 197 -0.50 11.57 5.83
N HIS A 198 -1.52 10.73 5.70
CA HIS A 198 -2.55 10.56 6.73
C HIS A 198 -1.95 10.01 8.04
N VAL A 199 -1.07 9.00 7.96
CA VAL A 199 -0.34 8.48 9.12
C VAL A 199 0.49 9.57 9.79
N MET A 200 1.25 10.36 9.01
CA MET A 200 2.06 11.45 9.53
C MET A 200 1.22 12.57 10.13
N GLN A 201 0.09 12.91 9.52
CA GLN A 201 -0.82 13.94 10.03
C GLN A 201 -1.48 13.49 11.34
N GLN A 202 -1.92 12.22 11.42
CA GLN A 202 -2.41 11.64 12.67
C GLN A 202 -1.32 11.60 13.74
N PHE A 203 -0.09 11.23 13.37
CA PHE A 203 1.04 11.26 14.29
C PHE A 203 1.31 12.68 14.84
N LEU A 204 1.29 13.70 13.97
CA LEU A 204 1.45 15.10 14.37
C LEU A 204 0.28 15.59 15.23
N ILE A 205 -0.96 15.20 14.93
CA ILE A 205 -2.13 15.51 15.76
C ILE A 205 -2.00 14.82 17.12
N LEU A 206 -1.55 13.57 17.16
CA LEU A 206 -1.36 12.81 18.40
C LEU A 206 -0.24 13.39 19.25
N GLN A 207 0.84 13.87 18.64
CA GLN A 207 1.88 14.63 19.33
C GLN A 207 1.31 15.97 19.81
N GLY A 208 0.64 16.74 18.96
CA GLY A 208 0.06 18.03 19.33
C GLY A 208 -1.01 17.95 20.42
N GLN A 209 -1.84 16.90 20.43
CA GLN A 209 -2.82 16.66 21.48
C GLN A 209 -2.16 16.31 22.83
N LEU A 210 -0.99 15.67 22.84
CA LEU A 210 -0.21 15.47 24.08
C LEU A 210 0.25 16.82 24.67
N TRP A 211 0.50 17.82 23.83
CA TRP A 211 0.88 19.17 24.28
C TRP A 211 -0.33 20.07 24.65
N TYR A 212 -1.49 19.89 23.99
CA TYR A 212 -2.66 20.78 24.15
C TYR A 212 -3.76 20.27 25.10
N GLN A 213 -3.84 18.97 25.39
CA GLN A 213 -4.88 18.41 26.26
C GLN A 213 -4.77 18.75 27.77
N PRO A 214 -3.60 19.04 28.38
CA PRO A 214 -3.54 19.33 29.81
C PRO A 214 -4.45 20.51 30.18
N LYS A 215 -4.40 21.61 29.42
CA LYS A 215 -5.15 22.84 29.73
C LYS A 215 -6.67 22.70 29.62
N LYS A 216 -7.19 21.88 28.69
CA LYS A 216 -8.65 21.71 28.50
C LYS A 216 -9.27 20.75 29.51
N LEU A 217 -8.53 19.75 29.99
CA LEU A 217 -8.98 18.87 31.07
C LEU A 217 -8.92 19.59 32.42
N ILE A 218 -7.88 20.39 32.67
CA ILE A 218 -7.78 21.31 33.82
C ILE A 218 -9.03 22.23 33.89
N LEU A 219 -9.35 22.93 32.80
CA LEU A 219 -10.51 23.84 32.77
C LEU A 219 -11.86 23.15 33.00
N LYS A 220 -12.03 21.90 32.56
CA LYS A 220 -13.30 21.17 32.70
C LYS A 220 -13.48 20.53 34.08
N TYR A 221 -12.39 20.20 34.77
CA TYR A 221 -12.43 19.61 36.12
C TYR A 221 -12.33 20.67 37.23
N GLY A 222 -11.60 21.77 37.02
CA GLY A 222 -11.61 22.91 37.93
C GLY A 222 -13.00 23.55 38.06
N SER A 223 -13.78 23.62 36.97
CA SER A 223 -15.16 24.10 37.01
C SER A 223 -16.11 23.17 37.79
N LEU A 224 -15.90 21.86 37.73
CA LEU A 224 -16.69 20.86 38.48
C LEU A 224 -16.38 20.87 40.00
N GLN A 225 -15.14 21.20 40.39
CA GLN A 225 -14.81 21.38 41.81
C GLN A 225 -15.37 22.69 42.38
N MET A 226 -15.41 23.76 41.59
CA MET A 226 -16.07 25.01 42.00
C MET A 226 -17.59 24.87 42.13
N GLU A 227 -18.25 24.09 41.26
CA GLU A 227 -19.68 23.81 41.39
C GLU A 227 -20.01 22.99 42.65
N ASN A 228 -19.18 21.99 43.01
CA ASN A 228 -19.39 21.19 44.23
C ASN A 228 -19.10 21.97 45.53
N GLN A 229 -18.15 22.92 45.53
CA GLN A 229 -17.90 23.78 46.70
C GLN A 229 -19.02 24.78 46.96
N ASN A 230 -19.72 25.23 45.91
CA ASN A 230 -20.87 26.13 46.05
C ASN A 230 -22.16 25.39 46.50
N GLN A 231 -22.27 24.08 46.27
CA GLN A 231 -23.41 23.28 46.76
C GLN A 231 -23.31 22.89 48.24
N GLN A 232 -22.14 22.99 48.87
CA GLN A 232 -21.95 22.72 50.31
C GLN A 232 -22.14 23.95 51.21
N LYS A 233 -22.44 25.12 50.62
CA LYS A 233 -22.67 26.38 51.35
C LYS A 233 -24.15 26.74 51.54
N TYR A 234 -25.06 25.85 51.16
CA TYR A 234 -26.50 25.92 51.38
C TYR A 234 -26.99 24.66 52.07
#